data_AF-A0A9E5JP79-F1
#
_entry.id   AF-A0A9E5JP79-F1
#
_cell.length_a   1.000
_cell.length_b   1.000
_cell.length_c   1.000
_cell.angle_alpha   90.00
_cell.angle_beta   90.00
_cell.angle_gamma   90.00
#
_symmetry.space_group_name_H-M   'P 1'
#
loop_
_entity.id
_entity.type
_entity.pdbx_description
1 polymer ?
#
loop_
_entity_poly.entity_id
_entity_poly.type
_entity_poly.pdbx_seq_one_letter_code
_entity_poly.pdbx_strand_id
1 'polypeptide(L)'
;MTRVAWERYEGNDVEAVVAMLINRERPNSVRITPSRGDGGVDILDRGAAANGGDVVYQVKRHTGPLSTTQQKNVEESWTRLQTDTRWATLNVQEWHLVTPWDPTPEADAWLQGLDGSVRTVVWHGLTFVEALAAKYPEVIDYYLDGGKGRIEQAYQAVVALLGPADAGQELDVPTVSSRLATALTVLDGDPHYRYELRLGEGELPGLVERPNLMMTWIQSDGKGSRWQAVDVIARCAASATERPIVISGTMSAEGGTDLATALQDFFDYGAPFAAPVGAFEGSIDAPGGLGGPLTNAAMQVLPVGDEVGTDPDLILATHSAEGVTLAETEATRVERSEGTRGLRVVLQQKNNVFTIEDRYTASEGGSRQLRFGDYSNQPALDVQDALAFITSASPPNTVYVRRKGAPPLTATVDPNWNFVFPDEIREVLKGVAVPVDALARLQQHTGTIIRVPHLTETTFAQVAEWRRAATILEGKEVIAAYPEGHALGVELPAEVDTIPGLFAIDVPLEVTVGEQTIHFGTARMWIKDATFLERREVDGRSVHWLTTPNRRVRFSMPKDLADDTAG
;
A
#
# COMPACT_ATOMS: atom_id res chain seq x y z
N MET A 1 -16.51 -23.18 40.88
CA MET A 1 -16.74 -23.93 39.64
C MET A 1 -16.74 -25.42 39.98
N THR A 2 -17.66 -26.19 39.41
CA THR A 2 -17.75 -27.65 39.65
C THR A 2 -16.71 -28.35 38.77
N ARG A 3 -16.08 -29.43 39.25
CA ARG A 3 -15.13 -30.21 38.45
C ARG A 3 -15.76 -30.68 37.13
N VAL A 4 -15.01 -30.62 36.03
CA VAL A 4 -15.46 -31.13 34.72
C VAL A 4 -15.30 -32.64 34.71
N ALA A 5 -16.39 -33.35 34.40
CA ALA A 5 -16.39 -34.81 34.30
C ALA A 5 -15.83 -35.25 32.92
N TRP A 6 -14.52 -35.08 32.72
CA TRP A 6 -13.81 -35.33 31.45
C TRP A 6 -14.08 -36.72 30.88
N GLU A 7 -14.33 -37.72 31.73
CA GLU A 7 -14.62 -39.10 31.34
C GLU A 7 -15.93 -39.28 30.56
N ARG A 8 -16.80 -38.26 30.53
CA ARG A 8 -18.11 -38.32 29.88
C ARG A 8 -18.13 -37.76 28.45
N TYR A 9 -17.02 -37.16 28.00
CA TYR A 9 -16.95 -36.47 26.71
C TYR A 9 -16.14 -37.27 25.68
N GLU A 10 -16.49 -37.10 24.41
CA GLU A 10 -15.82 -37.76 23.30
C GLU A 10 -14.39 -37.21 23.14
N GLY A 11 -13.50 -38.04 22.59
CA GLY A 11 -12.07 -37.72 22.51
C GLY A 11 -11.74 -36.42 21.79
N ASN A 12 -12.43 -36.16 20.68
CA ASN A 12 -12.21 -34.96 19.89
C ASN A 12 -12.67 -33.69 20.61
N ASP A 13 -13.72 -33.77 21.43
CA ASP A 13 -14.24 -32.63 22.19
C ASP A 13 -13.30 -32.27 23.33
N VAL A 14 -12.77 -33.28 24.04
CA VAL A 14 -11.76 -33.08 25.09
C VAL A 14 -10.49 -32.43 24.51
N GLU A 15 -10.02 -32.92 23.36
CA GLU A 15 -8.83 -32.36 22.71
C GLU A 15 -9.06 -30.93 22.21
N ALA A 16 -10.23 -30.62 21.64
CA ALA A 16 -10.57 -29.27 21.21
C ALA A 16 -10.67 -28.29 22.39
N VAL A 17 -11.31 -28.69 23.49
CA VAL A 17 -11.44 -27.87 24.70
C VAL A 17 -10.07 -27.59 25.31
N VAL A 18 -9.27 -28.64 25.55
CA VAL A 18 -7.94 -28.48 26.15
C VAL A 18 -7.02 -27.66 25.24
N ALA A 19 -7.08 -27.87 23.92
CA ALA A 19 -6.32 -27.06 22.99
C ALA A 19 -6.70 -25.58 23.04
N MET A 20 -8.01 -25.27 23.09
CA MET A 20 -8.47 -23.89 23.19
C MET A 20 -8.07 -23.26 24.52
N LEU A 21 -8.12 -24.00 25.64
CA LEU A 21 -7.62 -23.55 26.94
C LEU A 21 -6.14 -23.16 26.89
N ILE A 22 -5.30 -24.00 26.25
CA ILE A 22 -3.87 -23.72 26.07
C ILE A 22 -3.67 -22.48 25.17
N ASN A 23 -4.37 -22.39 24.04
CA ASN A 23 -4.28 -21.23 23.15
C ASN A 23 -4.75 -19.92 23.81
N ARG A 24 -5.66 -19.99 24.79
CA ARG A 24 -6.04 -18.83 25.61
C ARG A 24 -4.95 -18.43 26.60
N GLU A 25 -4.25 -19.40 27.18
CA GLU A 25 -3.09 -19.14 28.03
C GLU A 25 -1.89 -18.63 27.23
N ARG A 26 -1.77 -19.07 25.97
CA ARG A 26 -0.69 -18.76 25.04
C ARG A 26 -1.26 -18.13 23.76
N PRO A 27 -1.63 -16.84 23.75
CA PRO A 27 -2.37 -16.23 22.63
C PRO A 27 -1.69 -16.29 21.27
N ASN A 28 -0.36 -16.46 21.23
CA ASN A 28 0.42 -16.58 20.00
C ASN A 28 0.59 -18.03 19.53
N SER A 29 0.16 -19.01 20.32
CA SER A 29 0.27 -20.41 19.91
C SER A 29 -0.75 -20.74 18.82
N VAL A 30 -0.31 -21.57 17.89
CA VAL A 30 -1.11 -22.00 16.75
C VAL A 30 -1.44 -23.48 16.88
N ARG A 31 -2.68 -23.84 16.50
CA ARG A 31 -3.05 -25.24 16.37
C ARG A 31 -2.51 -25.78 15.05
N ILE A 32 -1.94 -26.97 15.10
CA ILE A 32 -1.42 -27.68 13.93
C ILE A 32 -2.43 -28.76 13.56
N THR A 33 -2.89 -28.74 12.32
CA THR A 33 -3.77 -29.79 11.77
C THR A 33 -3.23 -30.19 10.40
N PRO A 34 -2.37 -31.23 10.33
CA PRO A 34 -1.74 -31.57 9.06
C PRO A 34 -2.71 -32.31 8.12
N SER A 35 -2.50 -32.15 6.81
CA SER A 35 -3.32 -32.78 5.76
C SER A 35 -3.19 -34.31 5.67
N ARG A 36 -2.14 -34.91 6.28
CA ARG A 36 -1.97 -36.36 6.47
C ARG A 36 -1.19 -36.66 7.75
N GLY A 37 -1.84 -37.27 8.74
CA GLY A 37 -1.27 -37.67 10.04
C GLY A 37 -0.91 -36.48 10.95
N ASP A 38 -0.90 -36.67 12.28
CA ASP A 38 -0.69 -35.59 13.27
C ASP A 38 0.75 -35.04 13.32
N GLY A 39 1.74 -35.77 12.79
CA GLY A 39 3.16 -35.39 12.84
C GLY A 39 3.73 -35.23 14.25
N GLY A 40 2.97 -35.57 15.31
CA GLY A 40 3.38 -35.41 16.71
C GLY A 40 3.36 -33.99 17.27
N VAL A 41 2.63 -33.06 16.66
CA VAL A 41 2.49 -31.66 17.12
C VAL A 41 1.03 -31.24 17.03
N ASP A 42 0.39 -30.96 18.15
CA ASP A 42 -0.99 -30.44 18.17
C ASP A 42 -1.02 -28.91 18.29
N ILE A 43 -0.12 -28.34 19.10
CA ILE A 43 -0.01 -26.90 19.32
C ILE A 43 1.47 -26.50 19.33
N LEU A 44 1.79 -25.42 18.63
CA LEU A 44 3.14 -24.85 18.54
C LEU A 44 3.12 -23.39 19.01
N ASP A 45 3.98 -23.06 19.97
CA ASP A 45 4.23 -21.71 20.44
C ASP A 45 5.70 -21.34 20.17
N ARG A 46 5.92 -20.51 19.14
CA ARG A 46 7.27 -20.25 18.62
C ARG A 46 8.01 -19.24 19.46
N GLY A 47 9.27 -19.54 19.77
CA GLY A 47 10.13 -18.66 20.56
C GLY A 47 9.67 -18.41 22.01
N ALA A 48 8.74 -19.21 22.52
CA ALA A 48 8.12 -19.02 23.83
C ALA A 48 8.91 -19.61 25.02
N ALA A 49 9.89 -20.47 24.75
CA ALA A 49 10.76 -21.01 25.80
C ALA A 49 11.64 -19.91 26.39
N ALA A 50 12.14 -20.09 27.61
CA ALA A 50 12.92 -19.07 28.31
C ALA A 50 14.20 -18.60 27.57
N ASN A 51 14.73 -19.43 26.67
CA ASN A 51 15.89 -19.14 25.82
C ASN A 51 15.51 -18.71 24.38
N GLY A 52 14.24 -18.43 24.11
CA GLY A 52 13.74 -18.06 22.78
C GLY A 52 13.57 -19.22 21.81
N GLY A 53 13.53 -20.46 22.30
CA GLY A 53 13.19 -21.65 21.50
C GLY A 53 11.69 -21.96 21.47
N ASP A 54 11.33 -22.98 20.68
CA ASP A 54 9.94 -23.37 20.43
C ASP A 54 9.41 -24.30 21.53
N VAL A 55 8.13 -24.13 21.85
CA VAL A 55 7.38 -24.94 22.82
C VAL A 55 6.29 -25.72 22.08
N VAL A 56 6.26 -27.03 22.28
CA VAL A 56 5.26 -27.92 21.66
C VAL A 56 4.35 -28.50 22.74
N TYR A 57 3.04 -28.50 22.47
CA TYR A 57 2.07 -29.24 23.29
C TYR A 57 1.46 -30.37 22.46
N GLN A 58 1.46 -31.57 23.03
CA GLN A 58 0.74 -32.73 22.55
C GLN A 58 -0.42 -33.01 23.52
N VAL A 59 -1.64 -32.84 23.04
CA VAL A 59 -2.86 -33.06 23.80
C VAL A 59 -3.33 -34.50 23.56
N LYS A 60 -3.63 -35.24 24.62
CA LYS A 60 -4.27 -36.56 24.53
C LYS A 60 -5.43 -36.64 25.51
N ARG A 61 -6.55 -37.23 25.08
CA ARG A 61 -7.79 -37.36 25.87
C ARG A 61 -7.70 -38.23 27.15
N HIS A 62 -6.54 -38.74 27.55
CA HIS A 62 -6.45 -39.79 28.56
C HIS A 62 -6.89 -39.30 29.95
N THR A 63 -7.99 -39.86 30.47
CA THR A 63 -8.60 -39.52 31.77
C THR A 63 -8.25 -40.50 32.91
N GLY A 64 -7.38 -41.47 32.62
CA GLY A 64 -6.94 -42.50 33.56
C GLY A 64 -5.54 -43.01 33.23
N PRO A 65 -5.03 -44.01 33.98
CA PRO A 65 -3.70 -44.57 33.76
C PRO A 65 -3.48 -45.01 32.31
N LEU A 66 -2.34 -44.62 31.73
CA LEU A 66 -2.02 -44.96 30.35
C LEU A 66 -1.81 -46.47 30.19
N SER A 67 -2.50 -47.07 29.22
CA SER A 67 -2.20 -48.43 28.76
C SER A 67 -0.89 -48.45 27.96
N THR A 68 -0.29 -49.64 27.79
CA THR A 68 0.93 -49.81 26.98
C THR A 68 0.75 -49.28 25.55
N THR A 69 -0.44 -49.44 24.97
CA THR A 69 -0.74 -48.90 23.63
C THR A 69 -0.77 -47.37 23.64
N GLN A 70 -1.31 -46.75 24.70
CA GLN A 70 -1.35 -45.28 24.82
C GLN A 70 0.04 -44.70 25.04
N GLN A 71 0.87 -45.34 25.86
CA GLN A 71 2.29 -44.98 26.02
C GLN A 71 3.04 -45.04 24.68
N LYS A 72 2.84 -46.13 23.92
CA LYS A 72 3.43 -46.27 22.58
C LYS A 72 2.99 -45.14 21.63
N ASN A 73 1.73 -44.72 21.69
CA ASN A 73 1.25 -43.61 20.84
C ASN A 73 1.91 -42.27 21.20
N VAL A 74 2.19 -42.05 22.49
CA VAL A 74 2.93 -40.86 22.96
C VAL A 74 4.38 -40.92 22.50
N GLU A 75 5.06 -42.06 22.67
CA GLU A 75 6.41 -42.32 22.16
C GLU A 75 6.52 -42.10 20.64
N GLU A 76 5.54 -42.58 19.88
CA GLU A 76 5.47 -42.37 18.44
C GLU A 76 5.28 -40.89 18.09
N SER A 77 4.49 -40.14 18.85
CA SER A 77 4.30 -38.70 18.65
C SER A 77 5.62 -37.94 18.89
N TRP A 78 6.33 -38.26 19.97
CA TRP A 78 7.65 -37.72 20.27
C TRP A 78 8.71 -38.08 19.22
N THR A 79 8.71 -39.33 18.75
CA THR A 79 9.62 -39.79 17.68
C THR A 79 9.32 -39.08 16.37
N ARG A 80 8.04 -38.88 16.03
CA ARG A 80 7.63 -38.15 14.82
C ARG A 80 8.10 -36.69 14.87
N LEU A 81 7.95 -36.01 16.00
CA LEU A 81 8.44 -34.64 16.16
C LEU A 81 9.94 -34.52 15.82
N GLN A 82 10.74 -35.52 16.19
CA GLN A 82 12.19 -35.52 15.95
C GLN A 82 12.59 -35.90 14.52
N THR A 83 11.82 -36.78 13.89
CA THR A 83 12.21 -37.44 12.63
C THR A 83 11.51 -36.89 11.39
N ASP A 84 10.36 -36.24 11.57
CA ASP A 84 9.58 -35.68 10.48
C ASP A 84 10.27 -34.42 9.92
N THR A 85 10.57 -34.45 8.63
CA THR A 85 11.30 -33.37 7.94
C THR A 85 10.53 -32.05 7.94
N ARG A 86 9.20 -32.07 8.14
CA ARG A 86 8.38 -30.86 8.29
C ARG A 86 8.80 -30.02 9.49
N TRP A 87 9.38 -30.64 10.52
CA TRP A 87 9.76 -30.00 11.78
C TRP A 87 11.26 -29.76 11.91
N ALA A 88 12.06 -30.07 10.88
CA ALA A 88 13.52 -30.01 10.93
C ALA A 88 14.09 -28.60 11.23
N THR A 89 13.30 -27.55 10.98
CA THR A 89 13.68 -26.15 11.25
C THR A 89 13.25 -25.66 12.63
N LEU A 90 12.46 -26.44 13.38
CA LEU A 90 12.01 -26.06 14.71
C LEU A 90 13.15 -26.23 15.73
N ASN A 91 13.32 -25.20 16.56
CA ASN A 91 14.23 -25.25 17.69
C ASN A 91 13.45 -25.63 18.95
N VAL A 92 12.94 -26.87 19.01
CA VAL A 92 12.13 -27.32 20.14
C VAL A 92 12.98 -27.43 21.40
N GLN A 93 12.60 -26.67 22.42
CA GLN A 93 13.26 -26.63 23.73
C GLN A 93 12.39 -27.23 24.83
N GLU A 94 11.07 -27.17 24.66
CA GLU A 94 10.11 -27.74 25.59
C GLU A 94 9.05 -28.55 24.85
N TRP A 95 8.71 -29.72 25.41
CA TRP A 95 7.65 -30.58 24.91
C TRP A 95 6.73 -31.01 26.06
N HIS A 96 5.45 -30.69 25.92
CA HIS A 96 4.45 -30.82 26.95
C HIS A 96 3.40 -31.85 26.55
N LEU A 97 3.31 -32.96 27.29
CA LEU A 97 2.19 -33.88 27.19
C LEU A 97 1.06 -33.35 28.07
N VAL A 98 -0.11 -33.07 27.47
CA VAL A 98 -1.27 -32.55 28.20
C VAL A 98 -2.37 -33.60 28.22
N THR A 99 -2.77 -34.04 29.42
CA THR A 99 -3.85 -35.01 29.59
C THR A 99 -4.76 -34.65 30.77
N PRO A 100 -6.07 -34.94 30.72
CA PRO A 100 -6.97 -34.82 31.88
C PRO A 100 -6.78 -35.94 32.93
N TRP A 101 -5.52 -36.29 33.23
CA TRP A 101 -5.11 -37.24 34.24
C TRP A 101 -3.74 -36.85 34.78
N ASP A 102 -3.58 -36.85 36.10
CA ASP A 102 -2.29 -36.55 36.74
C ASP A 102 -1.39 -37.81 36.74
N PRO A 103 -0.12 -37.69 36.33
CA PRO A 103 0.78 -38.83 36.28
C PRO A 103 1.12 -39.38 37.65
N THR A 104 1.36 -40.68 37.73
CA THR A 104 2.08 -41.27 38.86
C THR A 104 3.59 -40.98 38.73
N PRO A 105 4.38 -41.06 39.81
CA PRO A 105 5.83 -40.89 39.72
C PRO A 105 6.50 -41.81 38.71
N GLU A 106 6.00 -43.04 38.53
CA GLU A 106 6.53 -44.00 37.55
C GLU A 106 6.20 -43.58 36.11
N ALA A 107 4.99 -43.04 35.89
CA ALA A 107 4.58 -42.56 34.57
C ALA A 107 5.32 -41.27 34.19
N ASP A 108 5.55 -40.37 35.15
CA ASP A 108 6.38 -39.17 34.92
C ASP A 108 7.83 -39.57 34.62
N ALA A 109 8.41 -40.48 35.41
CA ALA A 109 9.77 -40.99 35.16
C ALA A 109 9.92 -41.66 33.78
N TRP A 110 8.88 -42.39 33.31
CA TRP A 110 8.85 -42.92 31.96
C TRP A 110 8.83 -41.80 30.91
N LEU A 111 8.01 -40.76 31.09
CA LEU A 111 7.92 -39.64 30.16
C LEU A 111 9.26 -38.87 30.07
N GLN A 112 9.90 -38.61 31.21
CA GLN A 112 11.23 -37.99 31.26
C GLN A 112 12.29 -38.85 30.55
N GLY A 113 12.13 -40.17 30.57
CA GLY A 113 13.02 -41.10 29.87
C GLY A 113 12.89 -41.10 28.35
N LEU A 114 11.88 -40.40 27.78
CA LEU A 114 11.72 -40.30 26.33
C LEU A 114 12.77 -39.41 25.66
N ASP A 115 13.30 -38.42 26.38
CA ASP A 115 14.37 -37.56 25.89
C ASP A 115 15.69 -37.84 26.61
N GLY A 116 16.73 -38.12 25.83
CA GLY A 116 18.11 -38.24 26.32
C GLY A 116 18.90 -36.94 26.21
N SER A 117 18.26 -35.85 25.81
CA SER A 117 18.89 -34.55 25.50
C SER A 117 18.68 -33.50 26.62
N VAL A 118 18.97 -32.23 26.32
CA VAL A 118 18.88 -31.10 27.26
C VAL A 118 17.48 -30.45 27.25
N ARG A 119 16.51 -30.97 26.47
CA ARG A 119 15.18 -30.36 26.36
C ARG A 119 14.34 -30.67 27.59
N THR A 120 13.35 -29.83 27.83
CA THR A 120 12.43 -29.98 28.96
C THR A 120 11.20 -30.75 28.50
N VAL A 121 10.99 -31.95 29.06
CA VAL A 121 9.77 -32.75 28.85
C VAL A 121 8.89 -32.59 30.07
N VAL A 122 7.62 -32.26 29.90
CA VAL A 122 6.70 -32.01 31.02
C VAL A 122 5.37 -32.71 30.79
N TRP A 123 4.84 -33.31 31.85
CA TRP A 123 3.45 -33.78 31.87
C TRP A 123 2.55 -32.76 32.56
N HIS A 124 1.66 -32.14 31.79
CA HIS A 124 0.56 -31.33 32.29
C HIS A 124 -0.71 -32.18 32.48
N GLY A 125 -0.93 -32.59 33.73
CA GLY A 125 -2.03 -33.48 34.11
C GLY A 125 -3.37 -32.78 34.38
N LEU A 126 -4.30 -33.52 34.99
CA LEU A 126 -5.63 -33.04 35.37
C LEU A 126 -5.59 -31.74 36.17
N THR A 127 -4.65 -31.60 37.11
CA THR A 127 -4.53 -30.41 37.94
C THR A 127 -4.27 -29.15 37.09
N PHE A 128 -3.44 -29.27 36.05
CA PHE A 128 -3.18 -28.17 35.12
C PHE A 128 -4.41 -27.86 34.27
N VAL A 129 -5.05 -28.89 33.73
CA VAL A 129 -6.25 -28.73 32.89
C VAL A 129 -7.41 -28.13 33.69
N GLU A 130 -7.64 -28.55 34.93
CA GLU A 130 -8.66 -27.97 35.81
C GLU A 130 -8.34 -26.52 36.19
N ALA A 131 -7.07 -26.18 36.38
CA ALA A 131 -6.67 -24.80 36.64
C ALA A 131 -6.98 -23.89 35.43
N LEU A 132 -6.71 -24.36 34.21
CA LEU A 132 -7.07 -23.62 32.99
C LEU A 132 -8.58 -23.54 32.81
N ALA A 133 -9.33 -24.64 33.02
CA ALA A 133 -10.78 -24.63 32.95
C ALA A 133 -11.41 -23.68 33.98
N ALA A 134 -10.81 -23.59 35.18
CA ALA A 134 -11.23 -22.64 36.21
C ALA A 134 -10.93 -21.17 35.83
N LYS A 135 -9.83 -20.94 35.10
CA LYS A 135 -9.42 -19.61 34.60
C LYS A 135 -10.25 -19.16 33.39
N TYR A 136 -10.65 -20.10 32.54
CA TYR A 136 -11.40 -19.86 31.29
C TYR A 136 -12.72 -20.65 31.26
N PRO A 137 -13.66 -20.37 32.19
CA PRO A 137 -14.96 -21.05 32.24
C PRO A 137 -15.72 -20.98 30.92
N GLU A 138 -15.56 -19.90 30.17
CA GLU A 138 -16.27 -19.64 28.93
C GLU A 138 -15.90 -20.63 27.81
N VAL A 139 -14.70 -21.22 27.86
CA VAL A 139 -14.31 -22.29 26.94
C VAL A 139 -15.13 -23.55 27.23
N ILE A 140 -15.29 -23.90 28.52
CA ILE A 140 -16.11 -25.05 28.93
C ILE A 140 -17.56 -24.82 28.51
N ASP A 141 -18.08 -23.63 28.81
CA ASP A 141 -19.46 -23.27 28.50
C ASP A 141 -19.75 -23.36 27.00
N TYR A 142 -18.85 -22.81 26.18
CA TYR A 142 -18.98 -22.76 24.72
C TYR A 142 -19.04 -24.15 24.08
N TYR A 143 -18.11 -25.03 24.45
CA TYR A 143 -17.96 -26.34 23.81
C TYR A 143 -18.87 -27.41 24.41
N LEU A 144 -19.14 -27.39 25.72
CA LEU A 144 -19.77 -28.50 26.43
C LEU A 144 -21.18 -28.18 26.96
N ASP A 145 -21.49 -26.91 27.27
CA ASP A 145 -22.75 -26.53 27.94
C ASP A 145 -23.67 -25.63 27.10
N GLY A 146 -23.48 -25.63 25.77
CA GLY A 146 -24.35 -24.92 24.82
C GLY A 146 -24.14 -23.41 24.75
N GLY A 147 -23.03 -22.89 25.29
CA GLY A 147 -22.67 -21.47 25.28
C GLY A 147 -22.63 -20.85 23.88
N LYS A 148 -22.23 -21.63 22.86
CA LYS A 148 -22.23 -21.21 21.46
C LYS A 148 -23.57 -20.60 21.01
N GLY A 149 -24.68 -21.31 21.25
CA GLY A 149 -26.01 -20.84 20.85
C GLY A 149 -26.47 -19.60 21.64
N ARG A 150 -26.05 -19.47 22.91
CA ARG A 150 -26.34 -18.29 23.74
C ARG A 150 -25.61 -17.06 23.24
N ILE A 151 -24.35 -17.19 22.81
CA ILE A 151 -23.57 -16.10 22.22
C ILE A 151 -24.22 -15.60 20.93
N GLU A 152 -24.62 -16.52 20.04
CA GLU A 152 -25.34 -16.17 18.80
C GLU A 152 -26.64 -15.40 19.09
N GLN A 153 -27.44 -15.85 20.07
CA GLN A 153 -28.68 -15.16 20.47
C GLN A 153 -28.44 -13.80 21.13
N ALA A 154 -27.44 -13.70 22.01
CA ALA A 154 -27.11 -12.44 22.69
C ALA A 154 -26.66 -11.37 21.70
N TYR A 155 -25.88 -11.75 20.69
CA TYR A 155 -25.48 -10.82 19.64
C TYR A 155 -26.67 -10.30 18.84
N GLN A 156 -27.55 -11.20 18.37
CA GLN A 156 -28.76 -10.81 17.64
C GLN A 156 -29.62 -9.84 18.46
N ALA A 157 -29.65 -10.00 19.79
CA ALA A 157 -30.29 -9.04 20.68
C ALA A 157 -29.59 -7.67 20.72
N VAL A 158 -28.24 -7.60 20.72
CA VAL A 158 -27.51 -6.32 20.61
C VAL A 158 -27.83 -5.62 19.31
N VAL A 159 -27.75 -6.32 18.17
CA VAL A 159 -28.02 -5.72 16.86
C VAL A 159 -29.47 -5.22 16.77
N ALA A 160 -30.43 -6.01 17.25
CA ALA A 160 -31.83 -5.61 17.26
C ALA A 160 -32.09 -4.35 18.13
N LEU A 161 -31.33 -4.15 19.22
CA LEU A 161 -31.43 -2.96 20.06
C LEU A 161 -30.83 -1.70 19.43
N LEU A 162 -29.87 -1.89 18.51
CA LEU A 162 -29.17 -0.80 17.84
C LEU A 162 -29.77 -0.50 16.45
N GLY A 163 -30.59 -1.39 15.91
CA GLY A 163 -31.32 -1.18 14.66
C GLY A 163 -32.32 -0.02 14.74
N PRO A 164 -32.82 0.47 13.59
CA PRO A 164 -33.84 1.51 13.56
C PRO A 164 -35.03 1.08 14.41
N ALA A 165 -35.47 1.93 15.34
CA ALA A 165 -36.63 1.62 16.16
C ALA A 165 -37.83 1.34 15.24
N ASP A 166 -38.43 0.15 15.36
CA ASP A 166 -39.75 -0.08 14.80
C ASP A 166 -40.68 1.00 15.37
N ALA A 167 -41.33 1.73 14.47
CA ALA A 167 -42.23 2.82 14.81
C ALA A 167 -43.41 2.28 15.64
N GLY A 168 -43.24 2.22 16.96
CA GLY A 168 -44.26 1.70 17.88
C GLY A 168 -43.74 1.16 19.22
N GLN A 169 -42.43 0.98 19.43
CA GLN A 169 -41.90 0.50 20.71
C GLN A 169 -41.12 1.60 21.43
N GLU A 170 -41.77 2.32 22.36
CA GLU A 170 -41.07 3.13 23.35
C GLU A 170 -40.30 2.19 24.28
N LEU A 171 -39.01 1.98 24.00
CA LEU A 171 -38.10 1.30 24.92
C LEU A 171 -37.56 2.34 25.91
N ASP A 172 -37.81 2.14 27.20
CA ASP A 172 -37.22 3.00 28.22
C ASP A 172 -35.69 2.77 28.31
N VAL A 173 -34.97 3.84 28.68
CA VAL A 173 -33.50 3.80 28.80
C VAL A 173 -33.01 2.69 29.74
N PRO A 174 -33.63 2.44 30.91
CA PRO A 174 -33.23 1.34 31.79
C PRO A 174 -33.34 -0.05 31.14
N THR A 175 -34.38 -0.30 30.35
CA THR A 175 -34.59 -1.56 29.63
C THR A 175 -33.53 -1.74 28.55
N VAL A 176 -33.21 -0.69 27.79
CA VAL A 176 -32.15 -0.74 26.76
C VAL A 176 -30.80 -0.97 27.41
N SER A 177 -30.45 -0.23 28.48
CA SER A 177 -29.20 -0.41 29.21
C SER A 177 -29.08 -1.79 29.84
N SER A 178 -30.15 -2.33 30.42
CA SER A 178 -30.14 -3.68 31.00
C SER A 178 -29.95 -4.74 29.92
N ARG A 179 -30.66 -4.64 28.79
CA ARG A 179 -30.53 -5.61 27.69
C ARG A 179 -29.14 -5.55 27.06
N LEU A 180 -28.60 -4.36 26.85
CA LEU A 180 -27.24 -4.17 26.36
C LEU A 180 -26.20 -4.74 27.33
N ALA A 181 -26.34 -4.47 28.64
CA ALA A 181 -25.43 -5.00 29.66
C ALA A 181 -25.46 -6.54 29.72
N THR A 182 -26.66 -7.16 29.66
CA THR A 182 -26.80 -8.61 29.59
C THR A 182 -26.15 -9.18 28.34
N ALA A 183 -26.42 -8.58 27.18
CA ALA A 183 -25.91 -9.08 25.93
C ALA A 183 -24.40 -8.93 25.80
N LEU A 184 -23.82 -7.80 26.24
CA LEU A 184 -22.37 -7.61 26.34
C LEU A 184 -21.71 -8.61 27.28
N THR A 185 -22.35 -8.96 28.40
CA THR A 185 -21.84 -9.99 29.33
C THR A 185 -21.81 -11.37 28.67
N VAL A 186 -22.82 -11.73 27.89
CA VAL A 186 -22.84 -13.01 27.16
C VAL A 186 -21.83 -13.02 26.01
N LEU A 187 -21.65 -11.90 25.31
CA LEU A 187 -20.64 -11.77 24.25
C LEU A 187 -19.20 -11.89 24.75
N ASP A 188 -18.91 -11.46 25.99
CA ASP A 188 -17.60 -11.67 26.59
C ASP A 188 -17.29 -13.15 26.85
N GLY A 189 -18.34 -14.00 26.87
CA GLY A 189 -18.23 -15.45 26.97
C GLY A 189 -17.80 -16.16 25.67
N ASP A 190 -17.57 -15.47 24.55
CA ASP A 190 -17.00 -16.11 23.37
C ASP A 190 -15.50 -16.41 23.57
N PRO A 191 -15.08 -17.69 23.50
CA PRO A 191 -13.69 -18.05 23.73
C PRO A 191 -12.76 -17.68 22.58
N HIS A 192 -13.28 -17.48 21.37
CA HIS A 192 -12.52 -17.20 20.15
C HIS A 192 -12.44 -15.70 19.87
N TYR A 193 -13.52 -14.97 20.09
CA TYR A 193 -13.63 -13.58 19.68
C TYR A 193 -13.99 -12.64 20.84
N ARG A 194 -13.47 -11.42 20.74
CA ARG A 194 -13.95 -10.26 21.48
C ARG A 194 -14.66 -9.34 20.51
N TYR A 195 -15.72 -8.71 20.98
CA TYR A 195 -16.53 -7.77 20.21
C TYR A 195 -16.38 -6.37 20.78
N GLU A 196 -16.13 -5.38 19.92
CA GLU A 196 -16.13 -3.97 20.30
C GLU A 196 -17.15 -3.20 19.46
N LEU A 197 -18.08 -2.51 20.12
CA LEU A 197 -19.07 -1.66 19.48
C LEU A 197 -18.56 -0.23 19.34
N ARG A 198 -18.67 0.33 18.13
CA ARG A 198 -18.39 1.74 17.83
C ARG A 198 -19.63 2.39 17.24
N LEU A 199 -19.89 3.63 17.66
CA LEU A 199 -20.99 4.45 17.16
C LEU A 199 -20.41 5.77 16.67
N GLY A 200 -20.94 6.30 15.57
CA GLY A 200 -20.52 7.60 15.05
C GLY A 200 -21.54 8.23 14.13
N GLU A 201 -21.20 9.41 13.63
CA GLU A 201 -21.99 10.19 12.69
C GLU A 201 -21.05 10.76 11.61
N GLY A 202 -21.55 10.89 10.38
CA GLY A 202 -20.80 11.50 9.30
C GLY A 202 -20.15 10.48 8.36
N GLU A 203 -18.84 10.57 8.19
CA GLU A 203 -18.08 9.63 7.36
C GLU A 203 -17.97 8.26 8.04
N LEU A 204 -18.09 7.21 7.22
CA LEU A 204 -17.88 5.85 7.68
C LEU A 204 -16.41 5.65 8.08
N PRO A 205 -16.14 4.87 9.13
CA PRO A 205 -14.76 4.58 9.48
C PRO A 205 -14.09 3.82 8.34
N GLY A 206 -12.89 4.25 7.95
CA GLY A 206 -12.05 3.53 7.00
C GLY A 206 -11.52 2.20 7.55
N LEU A 207 -10.64 1.55 6.79
CA LEU A 207 -9.94 0.35 7.26
C LEU A 207 -9.17 0.68 8.56
N VAL A 208 -9.41 -0.09 9.61
CA VAL A 208 -8.74 0.12 10.90
C VAL A 208 -7.65 -0.92 11.07
N GLU A 209 -6.40 -0.48 11.19
CA GLU A 209 -5.31 -1.37 11.57
C GLU A 209 -5.32 -1.59 13.08
N ARG A 210 -5.66 -2.81 13.49
CA ARG A 210 -5.69 -3.23 14.89
C ARG A 210 -5.16 -4.66 15.05
N PRO A 211 -4.35 -4.93 16.09
CA PRO A 211 -3.91 -6.29 16.37
C PRO A 211 -5.10 -7.24 16.50
N ASN A 212 -5.03 -8.38 15.82
CA ASN A 212 -6.02 -9.44 15.83
C ASN A 212 -7.43 -9.05 15.32
N LEU A 213 -7.61 -7.89 14.68
CA LEU A 213 -8.88 -7.55 14.05
C LEU A 213 -9.12 -8.47 12.85
N MET A 214 -10.24 -9.19 12.85
CA MET A 214 -10.58 -10.16 11.81
C MET A 214 -11.68 -9.64 10.88
N MET A 215 -12.59 -8.83 11.40
CA MET A 215 -13.70 -8.26 10.65
C MET A 215 -14.20 -7.00 11.33
N THR A 216 -14.63 -6.01 10.54
CA THR A 216 -15.50 -4.93 11.01
C THR A 216 -16.81 -5.02 10.24
N TRP A 217 -17.91 -5.17 10.94
CA TRP A 217 -19.23 -5.06 10.35
C TRP A 217 -19.77 -3.66 10.58
N ILE A 218 -20.26 -2.98 9.52
CA ILE A 218 -20.75 -1.60 9.60
C ILE A 218 -22.19 -1.54 9.06
N GLN A 219 -23.07 -0.90 9.81
CA GLN A 219 -24.39 -0.51 9.34
C GLN A 219 -24.53 1.02 9.39
N SER A 220 -25.13 1.59 8.35
CA SER A 220 -25.39 3.03 8.24
C SER A 220 -26.63 3.30 7.40
N ASP A 221 -27.34 4.38 7.73
CA ASP A 221 -28.50 4.86 6.97
C ASP A 221 -28.09 5.69 5.72
N GLY A 222 -26.78 5.82 5.47
CA GLY A 222 -26.24 6.50 4.29
C GLY A 222 -25.14 7.52 4.63
N LYS A 223 -24.51 8.07 3.60
CA LYS A 223 -23.39 9.02 3.75
C LYS A 223 -23.82 10.25 4.57
N GLY A 224 -23.05 10.58 5.60
CA GLY A 224 -23.37 11.71 6.50
C GLY A 224 -24.33 11.35 7.64
N SER A 225 -24.81 10.11 7.71
CA SER A 225 -25.75 9.65 8.73
C SER A 225 -25.04 9.04 9.93
N ARG A 226 -25.82 8.66 10.93
CA ARG A 226 -25.33 7.80 12.01
C ARG A 226 -24.91 6.45 11.44
N TRP A 227 -23.89 5.89 12.06
CA TRP A 227 -23.40 4.56 11.74
C TRP A 227 -23.03 3.84 13.03
N GLN A 228 -23.07 2.51 12.93
CA GLN A 228 -22.62 1.60 13.96
C GLN A 228 -21.67 0.59 13.34
N ALA A 229 -20.62 0.27 14.08
CA ALA A 229 -19.64 -0.71 13.67
C ALA A 229 -19.36 -1.71 14.80
N VAL A 230 -19.17 -2.97 14.45
CA VAL A 230 -18.77 -4.03 15.37
C VAL A 230 -17.46 -4.61 14.88
N ASP A 231 -16.42 -4.43 15.68
CA ASP A 231 -15.10 -5.02 15.46
C ASP A 231 -15.10 -6.43 16.07
N VAL A 232 -14.72 -7.42 15.28
CA VAL A 232 -14.53 -8.82 15.69
C VAL A 232 -13.04 -9.09 15.79
N ILE A 233 -12.56 -9.29 17.02
CA ILE A 233 -11.13 -9.35 17.34
C ILE A 233 -10.80 -10.73 17.89
N ALA A 234 -9.86 -11.44 17.26
CA ALA A 234 -9.42 -12.76 17.72
C ALA A 234 -8.72 -12.67 19.09
N ARG A 235 -9.08 -13.58 20.01
CA ARG A 235 -8.46 -13.66 21.35
C ARG A 235 -7.10 -14.36 21.32
N CYS A 236 -6.87 -15.20 20.32
CA CYS A 236 -5.60 -15.89 20.07
C CYS A 236 -5.46 -16.26 18.59
N ALA A 237 -4.24 -16.57 18.15
CA ALA A 237 -3.93 -16.94 16.77
C ALA A 237 -4.79 -18.12 16.27
N ALA A 238 -5.07 -19.11 17.13
CA ALA A 238 -5.92 -20.25 16.79
C ALA A 238 -7.41 -19.89 16.52
N SER A 239 -7.89 -18.73 16.96
CA SER A 239 -9.32 -18.37 16.85
C SER A 239 -9.80 -18.36 15.39
N ALA A 240 -8.95 -17.83 14.49
CA ALA A 240 -9.19 -17.77 13.05
C ALA A 240 -9.35 -19.15 12.39
N THR A 241 -8.69 -20.16 12.96
CA THR A 241 -8.69 -21.53 12.45
C THR A 241 -9.84 -22.34 13.03
N GLU A 242 -10.13 -22.17 14.32
CA GLU A 242 -11.20 -22.90 15.01
C GLU A 242 -12.59 -22.39 14.64
N ARG A 243 -12.73 -21.09 14.43
CA ARG A 243 -14.00 -20.46 14.04
C ARG A 243 -13.78 -19.44 12.92
N PRO A 244 -13.38 -19.88 11.71
CA PRO A 244 -13.10 -18.98 10.60
C PRO A 244 -14.31 -18.13 10.23
N ILE A 245 -14.02 -16.93 9.74
CA ILE A 245 -14.99 -16.10 9.02
C ILE A 245 -14.93 -16.50 7.56
N VAL A 246 -16.04 -17.01 7.02
CA VAL A 246 -16.09 -17.59 5.68
C VAL A 246 -17.07 -16.79 4.82
N ILE A 247 -16.59 -16.26 3.70
CA ILE A 247 -17.45 -15.67 2.67
C ILE A 247 -17.58 -16.71 1.55
N SER A 248 -18.80 -17.07 1.20
CA SER A 248 -19.12 -18.00 0.12
C SER A 248 -20.11 -17.35 -0.83
N GLY A 249 -19.95 -17.55 -2.13
CA GLY A 249 -20.86 -16.96 -3.10
C GLY A 249 -20.41 -17.14 -4.54
N THR A 250 -21.19 -16.54 -5.43
CA THR A 250 -20.95 -16.52 -6.86
C THR A 250 -20.92 -15.08 -7.35
N MET A 251 -19.98 -14.81 -8.25
CA MET A 251 -19.88 -13.54 -8.95
C MET A 251 -19.94 -13.82 -10.44
N SER A 252 -20.77 -13.07 -11.14
CA SER A 252 -20.98 -13.22 -12.57
C SER A 252 -20.53 -11.96 -13.31
N ALA A 253 -19.72 -12.13 -14.34
CA ALA A 253 -19.29 -11.07 -15.24
C ALA A 253 -19.42 -11.55 -16.69
N GLU A 254 -19.99 -10.71 -17.55
CA GLU A 254 -20.06 -11.02 -18.99
C GLU A 254 -18.65 -10.97 -19.60
N GLY A 255 -18.34 -11.93 -20.47
CA GLY A 255 -17.04 -12.00 -21.13
C GLY A 255 -16.73 -10.73 -21.94
N GLY A 256 -15.50 -10.23 -21.82
CA GLY A 256 -15.07 -9.00 -22.49
C GLY A 256 -15.42 -7.70 -21.75
N THR A 257 -16.04 -7.78 -20.57
CA THR A 257 -16.22 -6.62 -19.69
C THR A 257 -14.98 -6.35 -18.84
N ASP A 258 -14.82 -5.10 -18.38
CA ASP A 258 -13.74 -4.71 -17.46
C ASP A 258 -13.74 -5.55 -16.18
N LEU A 259 -14.93 -5.92 -15.68
CA LEU A 259 -15.06 -6.79 -14.52
C LEU A 259 -14.52 -8.20 -14.81
N ALA A 260 -14.81 -8.78 -15.97
CA ALA A 260 -14.29 -10.09 -16.34
C ALA A 260 -12.75 -10.09 -16.40
N THR A 261 -12.15 -9.03 -16.97
CA THR A 261 -10.69 -8.85 -16.97
C THR A 261 -10.12 -8.67 -15.57
N ALA A 262 -10.74 -7.83 -14.73
CA ALA A 262 -10.27 -7.59 -13.36
C ALA A 262 -10.33 -8.86 -12.49
N LEU A 263 -11.37 -9.69 -12.67
CA LEU A 263 -11.49 -10.98 -11.99
C LEU A 263 -10.42 -11.97 -12.43
N GLN A 264 -10.17 -12.04 -13.73
CA GLN A 264 -9.10 -12.89 -14.25
C GLN A 264 -7.73 -12.42 -13.73
N ASP A 265 -7.47 -11.11 -13.74
CA ASP A 265 -6.24 -10.53 -13.21
C ASP A 265 -6.05 -10.79 -11.71
N PHE A 266 -7.13 -10.81 -10.94
CA PHE A 266 -7.10 -11.20 -9.53
C PHE A 266 -6.65 -12.65 -9.36
N PHE A 267 -7.23 -13.61 -10.08
CA PHE A 267 -6.83 -15.02 -9.95
C PHE A 267 -5.44 -15.31 -10.52
N ASP A 268 -5.09 -14.66 -11.63
CA ASP A 268 -3.83 -14.92 -12.34
C ASP A 268 -2.64 -14.24 -11.64
N TYR A 269 -2.83 -13.02 -11.11
CA TYR A 269 -1.75 -12.16 -10.60
C TYR A 269 -2.00 -11.54 -9.22
N GLY A 270 -3.13 -11.81 -8.58
CA GLY A 270 -3.48 -11.25 -7.27
C GLY A 270 -3.89 -9.77 -7.32
N ALA A 271 -4.21 -9.23 -8.51
CA ALA A 271 -4.55 -7.81 -8.67
C ALA A 271 -5.82 -7.43 -7.89
N PRO A 272 -5.85 -6.28 -7.20
CA PRO A 272 -7.06 -5.82 -6.51
C PRO A 272 -8.17 -5.56 -7.52
N PHE A 273 -9.42 -5.77 -7.11
CA PHE A 273 -10.57 -5.50 -7.96
C PHE A 273 -11.76 -4.98 -7.15
N ALA A 274 -12.67 -4.30 -7.83
CA ALA A 274 -13.95 -3.88 -7.31
C ALA A 274 -15.06 -4.36 -8.24
N ALA A 275 -16.04 -5.05 -7.67
CA ALA A 275 -17.26 -5.48 -8.32
C ALA A 275 -18.42 -4.59 -7.87
N PRO A 276 -19.26 -4.09 -8.80
CA PRO A 276 -20.35 -3.18 -8.49
C PRO A 276 -21.47 -3.88 -7.71
N VAL A 277 -22.39 -3.08 -7.16
CA VAL A 277 -23.62 -3.56 -6.52
C VAL A 277 -24.37 -4.48 -7.49
N GLY A 278 -24.70 -5.69 -7.03
CA GLY A 278 -25.42 -6.69 -7.82
C GLY A 278 -24.53 -7.71 -8.53
N ALA A 279 -23.22 -7.52 -8.52
CA ALA A 279 -22.29 -8.48 -9.14
C ALA A 279 -22.04 -9.72 -8.27
N PHE A 280 -22.27 -9.63 -6.95
CA PHE A 280 -22.03 -10.73 -6.00
C PHE A 280 -23.32 -11.16 -5.30
N GLU A 281 -23.54 -12.47 -5.25
CA GLU A 281 -24.56 -13.14 -4.44
C GLU A 281 -23.92 -14.23 -3.60
N GLY A 282 -24.25 -14.28 -2.31
CA GLY A 282 -23.64 -15.27 -1.43
C GLY A 282 -24.10 -15.20 0.01
N SER A 283 -23.22 -15.59 0.91
CA SER A 283 -23.41 -15.52 2.35
C SER A 283 -22.07 -15.35 3.04
N ILE A 284 -22.11 -14.67 4.18
CA ILE A 284 -21.01 -14.65 5.13
C ILE A 284 -21.39 -15.51 6.34
N ASP A 285 -20.48 -16.39 6.75
CA ASP A 285 -20.52 -17.05 8.04
C ASP A 285 -19.51 -16.37 8.96
N ALA A 286 -20.01 -15.70 9.99
CA ALA A 286 -19.21 -14.92 10.92
C ALA A 286 -19.66 -15.21 12.37
N PRO A 287 -18.74 -15.12 13.35
CA PRO A 287 -19.01 -15.45 14.74
C PRO A 287 -20.03 -14.48 15.34
N GLY A 288 -20.68 -14.91 16.42
CA GLY A 288 -21.74 -14.14 17.04
C GLY A 288 -22.98 -13.97 16.16
N GLY A 289 -23.16 -14.71 15.06
CA GLY A 289 -24.32 -14.49 14.20
C GLY A 289 -24.29 -13.18 13.40
N LEU A 290 -23.10 -12.61 13.21
CA LEU A 290 -22.82 -11.56 12.22
C LEU A 290 -22.90 -12.06 10.76
N GLY A 291 -23.07 -13.37 10.60
CA GLY A 291 -23.30 -14.01 9.33
C GLY A 291 -24.67 -13.67 8.73
N GLY A 292 -24.83 -13.96 7.45
CA GLY A 292 -26.11 -13.78 6.76
C GLY A 292 -25.97 -13.84 5.24
N PRO A 293 -27.11 -13.81 4.53
CA PRO A 293 -27.13 -13.71 3.09
C PRO A 293 -26.58 -12.35 2.63
N LEU A 294 -25.79 -12.38 1.56
CA LEU A 294 -25.30 -11.22 0.82
C LEU A 294 -26.06 -11.17 -0.51
N THR A 295 -27.08 -10.32 -0.57
CA THR A 295 -27.92 -10.15 -1.77
C THR A 295 -27.63 -8.81 -2.43
N ASN A 296 -27.54 -8.80 -3.75
CA ASN A 296 -27.27 -7.58 -4.53
C ASN A 296 -26.02 -6.83 -4.03
N ALA A 297 -24.96 -7.57 -3.67
CA ALA A 297 -23.81 -7.00 -2.99
C ALA A 297 -22.76 -6.46 -3.97
N ALA A 298 -22.03 -5.44 -3.53
CA ALA A 298 -20.75 -5.04 -4.11
C ALA A 298 -19.61 -5.74 -3.37
N MET A 299 -18.49 -5.98 -4.04
CA MET A 299 -17.31 -6.61 -3.43
C MET A 299 -16.07 -5.84 -3.82
N GLN A 300 -15.15 -5.63 -2.87
CA GLN A 300 -13.84 -5.07 -3.16
C GLN A 300 -12.79 -5.94 -2.49
N VAL A 301 -11.73 -6.24 -3.24
CA VAL A 301 -10.53 -6.90 -2.72
C VAL A 301 -9.37 -5.93 -2.85
N LEU A 302 -8.70 -5.68 -1.73
CA LEU A 302 -7.61 -4.72 -1.60
C LEU A 302 -6.35 -5.42 -1.08
N PRO A 303 -5.16 -4.87 -1.32
CA PRO A 303 -3.92 -5.37 -0.73
C PRO A 303 -3.96 -5.30 0.81
N VAL A 304 -3.39 -6.31 1.46
CA VAL A 304 -3.25 -6.35 2.93
C VAL A 304 -1.85 -5.82 3.28
N GLY A 305 -1.76 -4.51 3.51
CA GLY A 305 -0.52 -3.82 3.92
C GLY A 305 0.40 -3.40 2.76
N ASP A 306 1.52 -2.77 3.14
CA ASP A 306 2.50 -2.18 2.22
C ASP A 306 3.67 -3.12 1.91
N GLU A 307 3.49 -4.45 2.02
CA GLU A 307 4.55 -5.41 1.71
C GLU A 307 4.81 -5.48 0.20
N VAL A 308 5.64 -4.56 -0.26
CA VAL A 308 6.11 -4.52 -1.63
C VAL A 308 7.35 -5.40 -1.82
N GLY A 309 7.87 -6.08 -0.81
CA GLY A 309 9.13 -6.85 -0.85
C GLY A 309 10.37 -5.98 -0.68
N THR A 310 11.55 -6.61 -0.59
CA THR A 310 12.82 -5.91 -0.27
C THR A 310 13.32 -5.00 -1.39
N ASP A 311 14.04 -3.94 -1.00
CA ASP A 311 14.66 -2.95 -1.89
C ASP A 311 13.69 -2.40 -2.97
N PRO A 312 12.59 -1.72 -2.58
CA PRO A 312 11.57 -1.27 -3.53
C PRO A 312 12.03 -0.11 -4.41
N ASP A 313 13.07 0.63 -4.02
CA ASP A 313 13.60 1.76 -4.78
C ASP A 313 14.55 1.30 -5.89
N LEU A 314 14.25 1.72 -7.11
CA LEU A 314 14.95 1.34 -8.34
C LEU A 314 15.43 2.58 -9.10
N ILE A 315 16.49 2.40 -9.89
CA ILE A 315 16.89 3.33 -10.94
C ILE A 315 16.64 2.65 -12.29
N LEU A 316 15.88 3.33 -13.13
CA LEU A 316 15.65 2.96 -14.52
C LEU A 316 16.56 3.83 -15.39
N ALA A 317 17.34 3.22 -16.27
CA ALA A 317 18.28 3.92 -17.13
C ALA A 317 18.09 3.49 -18.58
N THR A 318 18.15 4.44 -19.51
CA THR A 318 18.13 4.14 -20.94
C THR A 318 19.52 4.32 -21.51
N HIS A 319 20.03 3.31 -22.22
CA HIS A 319 21.34 3.34 -22.85
C HIS A 319 21.21 3.29 -24.37
N SER A 320 22.09 4.01 -25.08
CA SER A 320 22.20 3.93 -26.54
C SER A 320 22.69 2.55 -27.00
N ALA A 321 22.66 2.31 -28.31
CA ALA A 321 23.21 1.09 -28.91
C ALA A 321 24.72 0.92 -28.62
N GLU A 322 25.44 2.02 -28.40
CA GLU A 322 26.86 2.06 -28.03
C GLU A 322 27.10 1.93 -26.51
N GLY A 323 26.03 1.78 -25.72
CA GLY A 323 26.11 1.62 -24.26
C GLY A 323 26.27 2.92 -23.47
N VAL A 324 26.02 4.09 -24.10
CA VAL A 324 26.07 5.39 -23.41
C VAL A 324 24.74 5.65 -22.71
N THR A 325 24.76 6.00 -21.43
CA THR A 325 23.56 6.40 -20.69
C THR A 325 22.98 7.69 -21.27
N LEU A 326 21.74 7.63 -21.72
CA LEU A 326 20.99 8.74 -22.30
C LEU A 326 20.15 9.47 -21.25
N ALA A 327 19.55 8.72 -20.32
CA ALA A 327 18.72 9.26 -19.25
C ALA A 327 18.58 8.24 -18.11
N GLU A 328 18.37 8.73 -16.89
CA GLU A 328 18.02 7.93 -15.73
C GLU A 328 16.82 8.53 -15.01
N THR A 329 16.02 7.70 -14.35
CA THR A 329 14.97 8.16 -13.44
C THR A 329 14.78 7.20 -12.28
N GLU A 330 14.33 7.74 -11.15
CA GLU A 330 14.02 6.96 -9.96
C GLU A 330 12.57 6.46 -10.02
N ALA A 331 12.37 5.18 -9.73
CA ALA A 331 11.06 4.58 -9.57
C ALA A 331 11.02 3.72 -8.31
N THR A 332 9.89 3.71 -7.62
CA THR A 332 9.67 2.89 -6.42
C THR A 332 8.58 1.88 -6.70
N ARG A 333 8.79 0.64 -6.27
CA ARG A 333 7.75 -0.38 -6.28
C ARG A 333 6.71 -0.05 -5.21
N VAL A 334 5.51 0.30 -5.65
CA VAL A 334 4.39 0.73 -4.79
C VAL A 334 3.36 -0.36 -4.59
N GLU A 335 3.29 -1.34 -5.50
CA GLU A 335 2.42 -2.51 -5.33
C GLU A 335 3.13 -3.77 -5.80
N ARG A 336 2.87 -4.87 -5.09
CA ARG A 336 3.24 -6.23 -5.48
C ARG A 336 2.11 -7.17 -5.09
N SER A 337 1.69 -8.01 -6.02
CA SER A 337 0.75 -9.10 -5.74
C SER A 337 1.14 -10.35 -6.52
N GLU A 338 0.66 -11.50 -6.04
CA GLU A 338 0.86 -12.78 -6.70
C GLU A 338 -0.45 -13.54 -6.77
N GLY A 339 -0.66 -14.22 -7.90
CA GLY A 339 -1.80 -15.09 -8.14
C GLY A 339 -1.32 -16.47 -8.56
N THR A 340 -2.25 -17.26 -9.06
CA THR A 340 -2.01 -18.67 -9.42
C THR A 340 -1.10 -18.85 -10.63
N ARG A 341 -0.99 -17.84 -11.51
CA ARG A 341 -0.18 -17.91 -12.74
C ARG A 341 1.11 -17.11 -12.65
N GLY A 342 1.16 -16.08 -11.81
CA GLY A 342 2.29 -15.18 -11.82
C GLY A 342 2.18 -14.01 -10.85
N LEU A 343 3.00 -12.99 -11.10
CA LEU A 343 3.16 -11.83 -10.24
C LEU A 343 2.80 -10.54 -10.98
N ARG A 344 2.21 -9.60 -10.23
CA ARG A 344 2.00 -8.22 -10.67
C ARG A 344 2.87 -7.29 -9.83
N VAL A 345 3.50 -6.33 -10.49
CA VAL A 345 4.36 -5.32 -9.89
C VAL A 345 4.00 -3.96 -10.47
N VAL A 346 3.80 -2.97 -9.60
CA VAL A 346 3.61 -1.57 -10.00
C VAL A 346 4.80 -0.75 -9.55
N LEU A 347 5.46 -0.12 -10.51
CA LEU A 347 6.51 0.87 -10.28
C LEU A 347 5.94 2.26 -10.52
N GLN A 348 6.14 3.15 -9.56
CA GLN A 348 5.77 4.55 -9.68
C GLN A 348 7.04 5.39 -9.75
N GLN A 349 7.14 6.26 -10.75
CA GLN A 349 8.23 7.23 -10.83
C GLN A 349 8.16 8.20 -9.64
N LYS A 350 9.31 8.62 -9.10
CA LYS A 350 9.46 9.44 -7.87
C LYS A 350 8.47 10.60 -7.72
N ASN A 351 8.11 11.29 -8.81
CA ASN A 351 7.20 12.44 -8.80
C ASN A 351 5.89 12.15 -9.58
N ASN A 352 5.51 10.88 -9.68
CA ASN A 352 4.29 10.41 -10.34
C ASN A 352 4.16 10.87 -11.81
N VAL A 353 5.29 11.06 -12.52
CA VAL A 353 5.25 11.41 -13.95
C VAL A 353 4.64 10.26 -14.77
N PHE A 354 4.99 9.03 -14.41
CA PHE A 354 4.38 7.82 -14.96
C PHE A 354 4.40 6.67 -13.96
N THR A 355 3.54 5.68 -14.21
CA THR A 355 3.51 4.39 -13.53
C THR A 355 3.67 3.27 -14.55
N ILE A 356 4.45 2.25 -14.20
CA ILE A 356 4.63 1.03 -14.97
C ILE A 356 3.96 -0.11 -14.20
N GLU A 357 3.03 -0.81 -14.83
CA GLU A 357 2.45 -2.04 -14.30
C GLU A 357 2.92 -3.23 -15.14
N ASP A 358 3.66 -4.11 -14.48
CA ASP A 358 4.16 -5.36 -15.05
C ASP A 358 3.39 -6.55 -14.52
N ARG A 359 3.05 -7.48 -15.42
CA ARG A 359 2.54 -8.81 -15.08
C ARG A 359 3.46 -9.85 -15.67
N TYR A 360 4.00 -10.74 -14.85
CA TYR A 360 4.90 -11.81 -15.28
C TYR A 360 4.24 -13.15 -15.10
N THR A 361 4.42 -14.04 -16.08
CA THR A 361 4.12 -15.46 -15.93
C THR A 361 5.40 -16.28 -16.12
N ALA A 362 5.46 -17.48 -15.55
CA ALA A 362 6.61 -18.37 -15.71
C ALA A 362 6.81 -18.86 -17.16
N SER A 363 5.77 -18.79 -18.01
CA SER A 363 5.72 -19.46 -19.32
C SER A 363 5.62 -18.53 -20.53
N GLU A 364 5.06 -17.32 -20.41
CA GLU A 364 4.66 -16.49 -21.58
C GLU A 364 5.37 -15.13 -21.64
N GLY A 365 6.37 -14.90 -20.77
CA GLY A 365 7.02 -13.58 -20.64
C GLY A 365 6.19 -12.60 -19.80
N GLY A 366 6.60 -11.33 -19.81
CA GLY A 366 5.91 -10.26 -19.10
C GLY A 366 5.09 -9.36 -20.03
N SER A 367 3.90 -8.95 -19.58
CA SER A 367 3.15 -7.84 -20.19
C SER A 367 3.37 -6.57 -19.39
N ARG A 368 3.47 -5.44 -20.08
CA ARG A 368 3.68 -4.12 -19.47
C ARG A 368 2.60 -3.14 -19.89
N GLN A 369 2.07 -2.39 -18.93
CA GLN A 369 1.24 -1.22 -19.15
C GLN A 369 1.94 0.01 -18.59
N LEU A 370 1.77 1.14 -19.27
CA LEU A 370 2.29 2.42 -18.82
C LEU A 370 1.14 3.43 -18.75
N ARG A 371 1.11 4.20 -17.67
CA ARG A 371 0.15 5.30 -17.48
C ARG A 371 0.93 6.55 -17.11
N PHE A 372 0.51 7.69 -17.65
CA PHE A 372 1.05 8.99 -17.27
C PHE A 372 0.25 9.54 -16.08
N GLY A 373 0.97 10.05 -15.08
CA GLY A 373 0.36 10.70 -13.93
C GLY A 373 0.33 12.21 -14.07
N ASP A 374 -0.02 12.89 -12.97
CA ASP A 374 0.01 14.35 -12.88
C ASP A 374 1.36 14.83 -12.35
N TYR A 375 2.11 15.50 -13.22
CA TYR A 375 3.41 16.10 -12.92
C TYR A 375 3.31 17.62 -12.70
N SER A 376 2.10 18.19 -12.66
CA SER A 376 1.89 19.59 -12.34
C SER A 376 2.42 19.89 -10.93
N ASN A 377 2.99 21.08 -10.74
CA ASN A 377 3.61 21.53 -9.51
C ASN A 377 4.84 20.71 -9.04
N GLN A 378 5.31 19.74 -9.84
CA GLN A 378 6.55 18.99 -9.55
C GLN A 378 7.80 19.76 -10.00
N PRO A 379 8.98 19.52 -9.41
CA PRO A 379 10.23 20.17 -9.83
C PRO A 379 10.55 19.90 -11.30
N ALA A 380 10.82 20.95 -12.07
CA ALA A 380 11.03 20.85 -13.52
C ALA A 380 12.19 19.93 -13.90
N LEU A 381 13.28 19.92 -13.12
CA LEU A 381 14.44 19.06 -13.37
C LEU A 381 14.07 17.57 -13.25
N ASP A 382 13.42 17.17 -12.15
CA ASP A 382 13.04 15.77 -11.95
C ASP A 382 11.99 15.28 -12.98
N VAL A 383 11.09 16.16 -13.42
CA VAL A 383 10.12 15.83 -14.50
C VAL A 383 10.84 15.70 -15.84
N GLN A 384 11.84 16.55 -16.10
CA GLN A 384 12.66 16.46 -17.31
C GLN A 384 13.42 15.14 -17.37
N ASP A 385 14.02 14.67 -16.26
CA ASP A 385 14.72 13.38 -16.18
C ASP A 385 13.78 12.21 -16.51
N ALA A 386 12.56 12.22 -15.95
CA ALA A 386 11.55 11.20 -16.22
C ALA A 386 11.08 11.20 -17.68
N LEU A 387 10.88 12.38 -18.26
CA LEU A 387 10.49 12.53 -19.68
C LEU A 387 11.64 12.13 -20.61
N ALA A 388 12.89 12.47 -20.28
CA ALA A 388 14.07 12.07 -21.03
C ALA A 388 14.23 10.54 -21.02
N PHE A 389 14.03 9.89 -19.88
CA PHE A 389 13.98 8.44 -19.77
C PHE A 389 12.91 7.86 -20.69
N ILE A 390 11.64 8.27 -20.54
CA ILE A 390 10.57 7.59 -21.26
C ILE A 390 10.61 7.82 -22.78
N THR A 391 11.07 9.00 -23.22
CA THR A 391 11.21 9.33 -24.65
C THR A 391 12.40 8.64 -25.30
N SER A 392 13.47 8.37 -24.53
CA SER A 392 14.63 7.62 -25.04
C SER A 392 14.43 6.11 -24.96
N ALA A 393 13.52 5.61 -24.11
CA ALA A 393 13.24 4.19 -23.87
C ALA A 393 12.48 3.51 -25.04
N SER A 394 13.01 3.62 -26.25
CA SER A 394 12.52 2.96 -27.45
C SER A 394 13.72 2.44 -28.27
N PRO A 395 13.55 1.37 -29.07
CA PRO A 395 14.61 0.87 -29.94
C PRO A 395 15.22 1.98 -30.81
N PRO A 396 16.55 1.98 -31.03
CA PRO A 396 17.53 0.93 -30.71
C PRO A 396 18.10 0.99 -29.28
N ASN A 397 17.56 1.86 -28.41
CA ASN A 397 18.05 2.00 -27.05
C ASN A 397 17.52 0.87 -26.15
N THR A 398 18.28 0.55 -25.10
CA THR A 398 17.96 -0.53 -24.16
C THR A 398 17.73 0.04 -22.77
N VAL A 399 16.70 -0.45 -22.07
CA VAL A 399 16.44 -0.09 -20.68
C VAL A 399 17.15 -1.04 -19.73
N TYR A 400 17.80 -0.46 -18.73
CA TYR A 400 18.46 -1.14 -17.63
C TYR A 400 17.78 -0.78 -16.31
N VAL A 401 17.76 -1.73 -15.38
CA VAL A 401 17.21 -1.58 -14.03
C VAL A 401 18.28 -1.95 -13.02
N ARG A 402 18.38 -1.16 -11.95
CA ARG A 402 19.19 -1.48 -10.77
C ARG A 402 18.48 -1.03 -9.51
N ARG A 403 18.87 -1.61 -8.38
CA ARG A 403 18.44 -1.13 -7.05
C ARG A 403 19.06 0.24 -6.78
N LYS A 404 18.31 1.14 -6.15
CA LYS A 404 18.83 2.43 -5.70
C LYS A 404 19.93 2.20 -4.66
N GLY A 405 21.03 2.92 -4.78
CA GLY A 405 22.24 2.73 -3.96
C GLY A 405 23.15 1.57 -4.39
N ALA A 406 22.72 0.69 -5.28
CA ALA A 406 23.59 -0.34 -5.86
C ALA A 406 24.54 0.26 -6.91
N PRO A 407 25.77 -0.29 -7.07
CA PRO A 407 26.72 0.18 -8.09
C PRO A 407 26.15 0.09 -9.51
N PRO A 408 26.47 1.03 -10.42
CA PRO A 408 25.99 0.99 -11.80
C PRO A 408 26.28 -0.33 -12.55
N LEU A 409 27.39 -1.02 -12.23
CA LEU A 409 27.73 -2.32 -12.84
C LEU A 409 26.73 -3.45 -12.51
N THR A 410 25.87 -3.30 -11.49
CA THR A 410 24.85 -4.31 -11.18
C THR A 410 23.56 -4.11 -11.97
N ALA A 411 23.52 -3.13 -12.88
CA ALA A 411 22.38 -2.90 -13.73
C ALA A 411 22.17 -4.07 -14.69
N THR A 412 20.92 -4.52 -14.80
CA THR A 412 20.51 -5.59 -15.71
C THR A 412 19.57 -5.05 -16.75
N VAL A 413 19.64 -5.58 -17.98
CA VAL A 413 18.66 -5.26 -19.03
C VAL A 413 17.27 -5.63 -18.54
N ASP A 414 16.30 -4.75 -18.74
CA ASP A 414 14.89 -5.04 -18.54
C ASP A 414 14.37 -5.92 -19.69
N PRO A 415 14.10 -7.22 -19.45
CA PRO A 415 13.68 -8.12 -20.52
C PRO A 415 12.26 -7.81 -21.04
N ASN A 416 11.46 -7.07 -20.28
CA ASN A 416 10.08 -6.73 -20.65
C ASN A 416 9.98 -5.37 -21.35
N TRP A 417 11.08 -4.61 -21.44
CA TRP A 417 11.05 -3.32 -22.13
C TRP A 417 11.11 -3.51 -23.65
N ASN A 418 9.96 -3.81 -24.26
CA ASN A 418 9.77 -3.95 -25.70
C ASN A 418 8.77 -2.94 -26.29
N PHE A 419 8.48 -1.87 -25.53
CA PHE A 419 7.43 -0.94 -25.85
C PHE A 419 7.84 0.05 -26.95
N VAL A 420 6.92 0.29 -27.88
CA VAL A 420 7.05 1.31 -28.92
C VAL A 420 5.80 2.18 -28.86
N PHE A 421 5.96 3.44 -28.44
CA PHE A 421 4.86 4.39 -28.42
C PHE A 421 4.29 4.61 -29.83
N PRO A 422 2.96 4.60 -30.02
CA PRO A 422 2.32 5.10 -31.24
C PRO A 422 2.75 6.55 -31.53
N ASP A 423 2.73 6.93 -32.80
CA ASP A 423 3.22 8.25 -33.22
C ASP A 423 2.41 9.40 -32.58
N GLU A 424 1.12 9.22 -32.35
CA GLU A 424 0.28 10.19 -31.67
C GLU A 424 0.76 10.46 -30.23
N ILE A 425 1.11 9.40 -29.49
CA ILE A 425 1.63 9.51 -28.12
C ILE A 425 3.03 10.13 -28.12
N ARG A 426 3.86 9.80 -29.11
CA ARG A 426 5.19 10.43 -29.25
C ARG A 426 5.09 11.93 -29.48
N GLU A 427 4.16 12.39 -30.30
CA GLU A 427 3.94 13.82 -30.53
C GLU A 427 3.44 14.53 -29.25
N VAL A 428 2.55 13.89 -28.49
CA VAL A 428 2.13 14.42 -27.16
C VAL A 428 3.33 14.52 -26.22
N LEU A 429 4.16 13.47 -26.12
CA LEU A 429 5.35 13.47 -25.27
C LEU A 429 6.35 14.56 -25.67
N LYS A 430 6.56 14.79 -26.97
CA LYS A 430 7.37 15.90 -27.45
C LYS A 430 6.76 17.26 -27.06
N GLY A 431 5.44 17.39 -27.19
CA GLY A 431 4.71 18.60 -26.80
C GLY A 431 4.86 18.95 -25.32
N VAL A 432 4.96 17.94 -24.44
CA VAL A 432 5.22 18.10 -23.00
C VAL A 432 6.70 18.29 -22.69
N ALA A 433 7.60 17.56 -23.36
CA ALA A 433 9.03 17.62 -23.10
C ALA A 433 9.63 18.99 -23.44
N VAL A 434 9.17 19.67 -24.50
CA VAL A 434 9.68 20.98 -24.91
C VAL A 434 9.54 22.07 -23.83
N PRO A 435 8.35 22.32 -23.24
CA PRO A 435 8.22 23.30 -22.17
C PRO A 435 9.00 22.88 -20.92
N VAL A 436 8.95 21.59 -20.53
CA VAL A 436 9.66 21.11 -19.33
C VAL A 436 11.18 21.22 -19.48
N ASP A 437 11.74 20.92 -20.65
CA ASP A 437 13.16 21.14 -20.97
C ASP A 437 13.57 22.60 -20.80
N ALA A 438 12.75 23.54 -21.30
CA ALA A 438 13.01 24.97 -21.13
C ALA A 438 13.05 25.37 -19.65
N LEU A 439 12.11 24.86 -18.84
CA LEU A 439 12.08 25.11 -17.39
C LEU A 439 13.26 24.47 -16.66
N ALA A 440 13.65 23.25 -17.02
CA ALA A 440 14.81 22.57 -16.44
C ALA A 440 16.13 23.30 -16.77
N ARG A 441 16.24 23.88 -17.98
CA ARG A 441 17.38 24.73 -18.35
C ARG A 441 17.40 26.02 -17.53
N LEU A 442 16.24 26.65 -17.30
CA LEU A 442 16.15 27.81 -16.38
C LEU A 442 16.54 27.44 -14.95
N GLN A 443 16.18 26.26 -14.46
CA GLN A 443 16.49 25.79 -13.10
C GLN A 443 17.99 25.82 -12.80
N GLN A 444 18.85 25.61 -13.79
CA GLN A 444 20.32 25.64 -13.64
C GLN A 444 20.88 27.03 -13.28
N HIS A 445 20.07 28.08 -13.44
CA HIS A 445 20.48 29.47 -13.22
C HIS A 445 19.79 30.13 -12.02
N THR A 446 19.10 29.35 -11.18
CA THR A 446 18.42 29.87 -9.98
C THR A 446 18.43 28.86 -8.84
N GLY A 447 18.48 29.36 -7.59
CA GLY A 447 18.27 28.55 -6.39
C GLY A 447 16.78 28.34 -6.04
N THR A 448 15.87 29.01 -6.74
CA THR A 448 14.43 28.80 -6.57
C THR A 448 14.01 27.56 -7.34
N ILE A 449 13.28 26.64 -6.68
CA ILE A 449 12.75 25.45 -7.36
C ILE A 449 11.65 25.90 -8.34
N ILE A 450 11.92 25.74 -9.63
CA ILE A 450 10.97 25.94 -10.71
C ILE A 450 10.07 24.72 -10.79
N ARG A 451 8.77 24.95 -10.67
CA ARG A 451 7.75 23.90 -10.73
C ARG A 451 7.06 23.91 -12.07
N VAL A 452 6.74 22.73 -12.59
CA VAL A 452 6.02 22.60 -13.87
C VAL A 452 4.59 23.13 -13.67
N PRO A 453 4.13 24.13 -14.44
CA PRO A 453 2.76 24.62 -14.33
C PRO A 453 1.79 23.64 -14.99
N HIS A 454 0.49 23.87 -14.84
CA HIS A 454 -0.52 23.14 -15.62
C HIS A 454 -0.33 23.45 -17.11
N LEU A 455 0.28 22.51 -17.85
CA LEU A 455 0.66 22.73 -19.25
C LEU A 455 -0.55 22.92 -20.18
N THR A 456 -1.73 22.43 -19.78
CA THR A 456 -3.00 22.68 -20.49
C THR A 456 -3.42 24.14 -20.48
N GLU A 457 -2.96 24.92 -19.50
CA GLU A 457 -3.23 26.36 -19.36
C GLU A 457 -2.06 27.21 -19.88
N THR A 458 -0.96 26.57 -20.28
CA THR A 458 0.25 27.24 -20.74
C THR A 458 0.13 27.61 -22.22
N THR A 459 0.39 28.87 -22.54
CA THR A 459 0.37 29.38 -23.91
C THR A 459 1.69 29.16 -24.64
N PHE A 460 1.65 29.08 -25.97
CA PHE A 460 2.87 29.05 -26.80
C PHE A 460 3.78 30.27 -26.57
N ALA A 461 3.21 31.43 -26.23
CA ALA A 461 3.97 32.64 -25.95
C ALA A 461 4.82 32.49 -24.68
N GLN A 462 4.26 31.93 -23.61
CA GLN A 462 4.99 31.62 -22.37
C GLN A 462 6.10 30.61 -22.63
N VAL A 463 5.84 29.51 -23.34
CA VAL A 463 6.89 28.53 -23.67
C VAL A 463 8.02 29.17 -24.51
N ALA A 464 7.67 30.04 -25.45
CA ALA A 464 8.66 30.77 -26.25
C ALA A 464 9.49 31.75 -25.41
N GLU A 465 8.88 32.39 -24.41
CA GLU A 465 9.57 33.23 -23.42
C GLU A 465 10.56 32.40 -22.57
N TRP A 466 10.12 31.25 -22.04
CA TRP A 466 10.97 30.36 -21.25
C TRP A 466 12.20 29.91 -22.03
N ARG A 467 11.99 29.47 -23.29
CA ARG A 467 13.08 29.05 -24.18
C ARG A 467 14.03 30.19 -24.48
N ARG A 468 13.51 31.40 -24.71
CA ARG A 468 14.31 32.61 -24.97
C ARG A 468 15.19 32.94 -23.77
N ALA A 469 14.60 33.01 -22.57
CA ALA A 469 15.31 33.30 -21.34
C ALA A 469 16.40 32.24 -21.06
N ALA A 470 16.08 30.96 -21.19
CA ALA A 470 17.06 29.88 -21.05
C ALA A 470 18.22 30.01 -22.04
N THR A 471 17.94 30.31 -23.31
CA THR A 471 18.98 30.51 -24.33
C THR A 471 19.85 31.73 -24.03
N ILE A 472 19.27 32.83 -23.51
CA ILE A 472 20.06 33.99 -23.05
C ILE A 472 20.98 33.60 -21.90
N LEU A 473 20.47 32.89 -20.89
CA LEU A 473 21.24 32.46 -19.70
C LEU A 473 22.37 31.49 -20.01
N GLU A 474 22.24 30.71 -21.10
CA GLU A 474 23.32 29.89 -21.66
C GLU A 474 24.39 30.72 -22.40
N GLY A 475 24.29 32.04 -22.40
CA GLY A 475 25.23 32.95 -23.04
C GLY A 475 25.03 33.11 -24.55
N LYS A 476 23.93 32.59 -25.12
CA LYS A 476 23.65 32.70 -26.56
C LYS A 476 22.85 33.96 -26.86
N GLU A 477 23.15 34.61 -27.98
CA GLU A 477 22.36 35.75 -28.46
C GLU A 477 21.01 35.26 -29.04
N VAL A 478 19.92 35.95 -28.71
CA VAL A 478 18.58 35.63 -29.23
C VAL A 478 18.01 36.82 -29.99
N ILE A 479 17.48 36.57 -31.19
CA ILE A 479 16.73 37.58 -31.94
C ILE A 479 15.23 37.34 -31.72
N ALA A 480 14.53 38.32 -31.17
CA ALA A 480 13.08 38.30 -31.06
C ALA A 480 12.47 39.19 -32.15
N ALA A 481 11.37 38.74 -32.75
CA ALA A 481 10.54 39.56 -33.61
C ALA A 481 9.25 39.95 -32.89
N TYR A 482 8.70 41.12 -33.20
CA TYR A 482 7.39 41.54 -32.72
C TYR A 482 6.41 41.79 -33.89
N PRO A 483 5.09 41.64 -33.69
CA PRO A 483 4.11 41.66 -34.77
C PRO A 483 3.95 43.03 -35.44
N GLU A 484 3.25 43.06 -36.59
CA GLU A 484 2.87 44.33 -37.24
C GLU A 484 1.96 45.18 -36.36
N GLY A 485 2.09 46.49 -36.46
CA GLY A 485 1.33 47.44 -35.64
C GLY A 485 1.73 47.47 -34.16
N HIS A 486 2.74 46.69 -33.75
CA HIS A 486 3.29 46.72 -32.39
C HIS A 486 4.58 47.54 -32.34
N ALA A 487 4.90 48.05 -31.16
CA ALA A 487 6.09 48.84 -30.88
C ALA A 487 6.72 48.39 -29.56
N LEU A 488 7.99 48.74 -29.37
CA LEU A 488 8.77 48.45 -28.17
C LEU A 488 8.63 49.63 -27.21
N GLY A 489 8.02 49.42 -26.05
CA GLY A 489 8.02 50.40 -24.97
C GLY A 489 9.31 50.27 -24.16
N VAL A 490 10.13 51.32 -24.13
CA VAL A 490 11.36 51.36 -23.33
C VAL A 490 11.39 52.59 -22.44
N GLU A 491 11.79 52.41 -21.18
CA GLU A 491 12.03 53.51 -20.26
C GLU A 491 13.44 54.06 -20.52
N LEU A 492 13.53 55.35 -20.84
CA LEU A 492 14.80 56.02 -21.10
C LEU A 492 14.99 57.15 -20.09
N PRO A 493 16.21 57.33 -19.54
CA PRO A 493 16.49 58.33 -18.50
C PRO A 493 16.52 59.78 -19.03
N ALA A 494 16.53 60.00 -20.34
CA ALA A 494 16.54 61.31 -20.97
C ALA A 494 15.55 61.35 -22.15
N GLU A 495 15.10 62.56 -22.51
CA GLU A 495 14.28 62.78 -23.70
C GLU A 495 15.14 62.55 -24.95
N VAL A 496 14.78 61.54 -25.75
CA VAL A 496 15.48 61.21 -26.98
C VAL A 496 14.50 61.21 -28.15
N ASP A 497 14.64 62.19 -29.06
CA ASP A 497 13.76 62.34 -30.22
C ASP A 497 14.12 61.35 -31.36
N THR A 498 15.38 60.93 -31.45
CA THR A 498 15.87 59.94 -32.42
C THR A 498 17.06 59.18 -31.87
N ILE A 499 17.10 57.86 -32.06
CA ILE A 499 18.23 57.00 -31.70
C ILE A 499 18.92 56.51 -32.99
N PRO A 500 19.85 57.27 -33.57
CA PRO A 500 20.58 56.83 -34.76
C PRO A 500 21.56 55.70 -34.39
N GLY A 501 21.46 54.56 -35.07
CA GLY A 501 22.40 53.44 -34.95
C GLY A 501 21.98 52.33 -33.98
N LEU A 502 22.97 51.68 -33.36
CA LEU A 502 22.77 50.57 -32.43
C LEU A 502 22.72 51.10 -31.00
N PHE A 503 21.63 50.83 -30.29
CA PHE A 503 21.43 51.21 -28.90
C PHE A 503 21.19 49.96 -28.06
N ALA A 504 21.68 49.98 -26.82
CA ALA A 504 21.53 48.88 -25.88
C ALA A 504 20.94 49.38 -24.56
N ILE A 505 20.01 48.61 -24.00
CA ILE A 505 19.53 48.78 -22.63
C ILE A 505 19.59 47.49 -21.87
N ASP A 506 19.87 47.60 -20.58
CA ASP A 506 19.74 46.50 -19.65
C ASP A 506 18.27 46.44 -19.20
N VAL A 507 17.65 45.29 -19.41
CA VAL A 507 16.26 44.99 -19.06
C VAL A 507 16.22 43.88 -18.02
N PRO A 508 15.27 43.88 -17.07
CA PRO A 508 15.10 42.76 -16.16
C PRO A 508 14.91 41.46 -16.95
N LEU A 509 15.66 40.43 -16.58
CA LEU A 509 15.44 39.07 -17.07
C LEU A 509 14.64 38.32 -16.02
N GLU A 510 13.33 38.38 -16.15
CA GLU A 510 12.39 37.66 -15.31
C GLU A 510 11.48 36.81 -16.17
N VAL A 511 11.01 35.71 -15.60
CA VAL A 511 10.14 34.76 -16.29
C VAL A 511 9.00 34.38 -15.36
N THR A 512 7.77 34.37 -15.91
CA THR A 512 6.60 33.86 -15.19
C THR A 512 6.32 32.41 -15.58
N VAL A 513 6.24 31.54 -14.57
CA VAL A 513 5.97 30.10 -14.69
C VAL A 513 4.82 29.74 -13.75
N GLY A 514 3.62 29.60 -14.29
CA GLY A 514 2.41 29.48 -13.46
C GLY A 514 2.27 30.69 -12.54
N GLU A 515 2.23 30.45 -11.23
CA GLU A 515 2.18 31.49 -10.18
C GLU A 515 3.56 32.01 -9.76
N GLN A 516 4.65 31.44 -10.29
CA GLN A 516 6.02 31.82 -9.94
C GLN A 516 6.53 32.92 -10.86
N THR A 517 6.98 34.04 -10.32
CA THR A 517 7.85 34.99 -11.03
C THR A 517 9.28 34.78 -10.57
N ILE A 518 10.17 34.45 -11.50
CA ILE A 518 11.56 34.11 -11.21
C ILE A 518 12.46 35.17 -11.83
N HIS A 519 13.30 35.79 -11.01
CA HIS A 519 14.25 36.82 -11.44
C HIS A 519 15.64 36.21 -11.67
N PHE A 520 16.20 36.44 -12.85
CA PHE A 520 17.53 35.96 -13.28
C PHE A 520 18.53 37.11 -13.48
N GLY A 521 18.24 38.28 -12.91
CA GLY A 521 19.07 39.48 -13.05
C GLY A 521 18.66 40.32 -14.26
N THR A 522 19.63 40.67 -15.11
CA THR A 522 19.41 41.58 -16.25
C THR A 522 19.93 40.97 -17.55
N ALA A 523 19.20 41.16 -18.64
CA ALA A 523 19.64 40.90 -20.00
C ALA A 523 19.88 42.22 -20.74
N ARG A 524 20.75 42.21 -21.74
CA ARG A 524 20.97 43.37 -22.62
C ARG A 524 20.14 43.25 -23.89
N MET A 525 19.24 44.20 -24.11
CA MET A 525 18.47 44.33 -25.34
C MET A 525 19.13 45.34 -26.28
N TRP A 526 19.50 44.88 -27.47
CA TRP A 526 20.07 45.66 -28.55
C TRP A 526 19.00 45.99 -29.58
N ILE A 527 18.77 47.27 -29.82
CA ILE A 527 17.84 47.81 -30.81
C ILE A 527 18.65 48.55 -31.87
N LYS A 528 18.45 48.20 -33.13
CA LYS A 528 19.17 48.78 -34.25
C LYS A 528 18.23 49.63 -35.11
N ASP A 529 18.68 50.83 -35.47
CA ASP A 529 18.00 51.75 -36.38
C ASP A 529 16.56 52.08 -35.92
N ALA A 530 16.39 52.32 -34.62
CA ALA A 530 15.08 52.53 -34.01
C ALA A 530 14.44 53.86 -34.46
N THR A 531 13.17 53.83 -34.85
CA THR A 531 12.34 54.99 -35.13
C THR A 531 11.43 55.26 -33.94
N PHE A 532 11.45 56.49 -33.42
CA PHE A 532 10.56 56.93 -32.37
C PHE A 532 9.14 57.14 -32.92
N LEU A 533 8.14 56.59 -32.23
CA LEU A 533 6.73 56.72 -32.62
C LEU A 533 6.01 57.74 -31.73
N GLU A 534 6.03 57.51 -30.42
CA GLU A 534 5.35 58.34 -29.44
C GLU A 534 5.93 58.13 -28.03
N ARG A 535 5.64 59.07 -27.13
CA ARG A 535 5.93 58.97 -25.70
C ARG A 535 4.62 58.95 -24.92
N ARG A 536 4.55 58.08 -23.91
CA ARG A 536 3.43 58.02 -22.98
C ARG A 536 3.96 57.99 -21.55
N GLU A 537 3.27 58.66 -20.65
CA GLU A 537 3.44 58.37 -19.22
C GLU A 537 2.64 57.12 -18.86
N VAL A 538 3.30 56.17 -18.21
CA VAL A 538 2.69 54.96 -17.64
C VAL A 538 3.19 54.86 -16.21
N ASP A 539 2.28 54.88 -15.24
CA ASP A 539 2.58 54.78 -13.81
C ASP A 539 3.66 55.76 -13.30
N GLY A 540 3.62 57.00 -13.81
CA GLY A 540 4.57 58.07 -13.46
C GLY A 540 5.96 57.92 -14.08
N ARG A 541 6.11 57.02 -15.06
CA ARG A 541 7.36 56.78 -15.81
C ARG A 541 7.19 57.15 -17.28
N SER A 542 8.23 57.73 -17.87
CA SER A 542 8.25 58.12 -19.28
C SER A 542 8.68 56.96 -20.17
N VAL A 543 7.70 56.35 -20.85
CA VAL A 543 7.92 55.22 -21.77
C VAL A 543 7.96 55.73 -23.21
N HIS A 544 9.05 55.41 -23.91
CA HIS A 544 9.26 55.73 -25.32
C HIS A 544 8.89 54.52 -26.17
N TRP A 545 7.96 54.70 -27.10
CA TRP A 545 7.54 53.64 -28.01
C TRP A 545 8.34 53.73 -29.31
N LEU A 546 9.09 52.66 -29.60
CA LEU A 546 10.03 52.57 -30.70
C LEU A 546 9.62 51.46 -31.68
N THR A 547 9.95 51.62 -32.96
CA THR A 547 9.90 50.55 -33.95
C THR A 547 11.25 50.37 -34.64
N THR A 548 11.49 49.22 -35.25
CA THR A 548 12.71 48.87 -35.98
C THR A 548 12.35 48.43 -37.40
N PRO A 549 13.19 48.71 -38.41
CA PRO A 549 12.85 48.45 -39.82
C PRO A 549 12.46 47.01 -40.13
N ASN A 550 13.04 46.05 -39.38
CA ASN A 550 12.79 44.62 -39.53
C ASN A 550 11.95 44.02 -38.40
N ARG A 551 11.42 44.85 -37.49
CA ARG A 551 10.70 44.45 -36.27
C ARG A 551 11.41 43.39 -35.44
N ARG A 552 12.75 43.48 -35.37
CA ARG A 552 13.60 42.58 -34.60
C ARG A 552 14.40 43.34 -33.56
N VAL A 553 14.64 42.68 -32.44
CA VAL A 553 15.55 43.07 -31.37
C VAL A 553 16.42 41.89 -30.98
N ARG A 554 17.63 42.17 -30.51
CA ARG A 554 18.58 41.14 -30.09
C ARG A 554 18.77 41.21 -28.58
N PHE A 555 18.78 40.06 -27.92
CA PHE A 555 19.05 39.91 -26.50
C PHE A 555 20.34 39.11 -26.27
N SER A 556 21.10 39.47 -25.25
CA SER A 556 22.27 38.73 -24.78
C SER A 556 22.44 38.91 -23.27
N MET A 557 23.28 38.09 -22.63
CA MET A 557 23.79 38.45 -21.30
C MET A 557 24.60 39.75 -21.39
N PRO A 558 24.62 40.58 -20.34
CA PRO A 558 25.61 41.64 -20.20
C PRO A 558 27.00 40.99 -20.27
N LYS A 559 27.88 41.45 -21.17
CA LYS A 559 29.28 41.06 -21.09
C LYS A 559 29.88 41.77 -19.88
N ASP A 560 30.63 41.04 -19.05
CA ASP A 560 31.47 41.68 -18.04
C ASP A 560 32.36 42.71 -18.74
N LEU A 561 32.24 43.97 -18.32
CA LEU A 561 33.06 45.09 -18.74
C LEU A 561 34.49 44.87 -18.21
N ALA A 562 35.23 43.97 -18.84
CA ALA A 562 36.65 43.76 -18.55
C ALA A 562 37.56 44.09 -19.73
N ASP A 563 37.05 44.53 -20.89
CA ASP A 563 37.93 44.67 -22.08
C ASP A 563 37.57 45.79 -23.08
N ASP A 564 36.94 46.88 -22.64
CA ASP A 564 36.66 48.04 -23.53
C ASP A 564 37.12 49.38 -22.94
N THR A 565 38.33 49.42 -22.39
CA THR A 565 39.15 50.65 -22.38
C THR A 565 40.13 50.63 -23.55
N ALA A 566 39.60 50.64 -24.78
CA ALA A 566 40.33 51.05 -25.98
C ALA A 566 39.35 51.29 -27.14
N GLY A 567 38.81 52.51 -27.24
CA GLY A 567 37.99 52.95 -28.37
C GLY A 567 37.27 54.26 -28.12
#